data_AF-A0AA91FRR1-F1
#
_entry.id   AF-A0AA91FRR1-F1
#
_cell.length_a   1.000
_cell.length_b   1.000
_cell.length_c   1.000
_cell.angle_alpha   90.00
_cell.angle_beta   90.00
_cell.angle_gamma   90.00
#
_symmetry.space_group_name_H-M   'P 1'
#
loop_
_entity.id
_entity.type
_entity.pdbx_description
1 polymer ?
#
loop_
_entity_poly.entity_id
_entity_poly.type
_entity_poly.pdbx_seq_one_letter_code
_entity_poly.pdbx_strand_id
1 'polypeptide(L)'
;MNDSPIIAIVGFGSLGALFASLLAPNMPFENLRIVADSDRVNRYQQQGLLVNGEPLTLNYVTPNESTHSNLSPADLVMVCTKFYQLSEVLPLIKSQLGDNTLIVSALNGIASEKVLANAFGDERIVYCVAQQMDAMKNEPHEKNGQNGSQLIYRDHGQLVIGAMTTDSAERARVQQVDALFNQVNFPHSVSDDMPRQLWGKLMLNTGVNQTVALYQGTFDTVQQAGEARDMFKAAMREVMAVAHAEGVTLTEEDFKKWLAIMDALDPKGMPSMRQDLKAGRRCELDLFAGTIRELGDKHGIDTPVNDTLYDGISALMANNQSGWQL
;
A
#
# COMPACT_ATOMS: atom_id res chain seq x y z
N MET A 1 18.91 17.02 10.99
CA MET A 1 18.28 15.70 11.18
C MET A 1 18.88 15.06 12.40
N ASN A 2 18.12 14.23 13.10
CA ASN A 2 18.58 13.47 14.26
C ASN A 2 19.63 12.44 13.80
N ASP A 3 20.73 12.28 14.52
CA ASP A 3 21.80 11.32 14.14
C ASP A 3 21.31 9.86 14.20
N SER A 4 20.17 9.62 14.85
CA SER A 4 19.50 8.32 14.94
C SER A 4 17.99 8.48 14.83
N PRO A 5 17.40 8.46 13.61
CA PRO A 5 15.97 8.68 13.42
C PRO A 5 15.15 7.54 13.99
N ILE A 6 13.93 7.83 14.43
CA ILE A 6 12.93 6.87 14.90
C ILE A 6 11.86 6.73 13.81
N ILE A 7 11.64 5.50 13.35
CA ILE A 7 10.60 5.15 12.38
C ILE A 7 9.60 4.21 13.05
N ALA A 8 8.32 4.57 12.99
CA ALA A 8 7.22 3.73 13.43
C ALA A 8 6.45 3.17 12.22
N ILE A 9 6.23 1.86 12.19
CA ILE A 9 5.40 1.19 11.19
C ILE A 9 4.06 0.82 11.82
N VAL A 10 2.97 1.33 11.24
CA VAL A 10 1.59 0.99 11.63
C VAL A 10 0.97 0.13 10.53
N GLY A 11 0.67 -1.12 10.87
CA GLY A 11 0.14 -2.11 9.93
C GLY A 11 1.20 -3.14 9.52
N PHE A 12 1.14 -4.33 10.13
CA PHE A 12 2.17 -5.36 9.98
C PHE A 12 1.74 -6.51 9.05
N GLY A 13 1.18 -6.15 7.89
CA GLY A 13 0.91 -7.06 6.77
C GLY A 13 2.17 -7.34 5.92
N SER A 14 2.00 -7.71 4.65
CA SER A 14 3.15 -7.95 3.74
C SER A 14 4.06 -6.73 3.60
N LEU A 15 3.50 -5.54 3.37
CA LEU A 15 4.28 -4.31 3.18
C LEU A 15 4.98 -3.86 4.46
N GLY A 16 4.25 -3.81 5.58
CA GLY A 16 4.85 -3.42 6.86
C GLY A 16 5.98 -4.37 7.29
N ALA A 17 5.83 -5.68 7.05
CA ALA A 17 6.89 -6.65 7.31
C ALA A 17 8.08 -6.49 6.34
N LEU A 18 7.83 -6.23 5.06
CA LEU A 18 8.89 -5.93 4.09
C LEU A 18 9.68 -4.69 4.50
N PHE A 19 9.01 -3.58 4.79
CA PHE A 19 9.70 -2.36 5.19
C PHE A 19 10.46 -2.52 6.50
N ALA A 20 9.87 -3.24 7.48
CA ALA A 20 10.58 -3.60 8.70
C ALA A 20 11.86 -4.40 8.41
N SER A 21 11.83 -5.36 7.47
CA SER A 21 13.01 -6.15 7.10
C SER A 21 14.10 -5.36 6.39
N LEU A 22 13.74 -4.29 5.67
CA LEU A 22 14.70 -3.41 4.99
C LEU A 22 15.32 -2.40 5.96
N LEU A 23 14.54 -1.93 6.94
CA LEU A 23 14.96 -0.93 7.93
C LEU A 23 15.76 -1.53 9.09
N ALA A 24 15.39 -2.72 9.57
CA ALA A 24 15.97 -3.32 10.76
C ALA A 24 17.51 -3.47 10.72
N PRO A 25 18.16 -3.82 9.58
CA PRO A 25 19.62 -3.89 9.52
C PRO A 25 20.34 -2.53 9.59
N ASN A 26 19.62 -1.44 9.33
CA ASN A 26 20.18 -0.08 9.18
C ASN A 26 19.83 0.84 10.35
N MET A 27 19.17 0.34 11.39
CA MET A 27 18.67 1.13 12.51
C MET A 27 18.91 0.44 13.85
N PRO A 28 19.10 1.19 14.95
CA PRO A 28 19.03 0.62 16.29
C PRO A 28 17.68 -0.05 16.54
N PHE A 29 17.69 -1.18 17.26
CA PHE A 29 16.48 -1.96 17.56
C PHE A 29 15.34 -1.11 18.15
N GLU A 30 15.66 -0.20 19.09
CA GLU A 30 14.67 0.66 19.75
C GLU A 30 14.06 1.74 18.85
N ASN A 31 14.72 2.06 17.74
CA ASN A 31 14.32 3.14 16.85
C ASN A 31 13.39 2.68 15.72
N LEU A 32 13.32 1.39 15.43
CA LEU A 32 12.35 0.83 14.49
C LEU A 32 11.20 0.18 15.27
N ARG A 33 10.05 0.85 15.31
CA ARG A 33 8.90 0.42 16.12
C ARG A 33 7.81 -0.18 15.26
N ILE A 34 7.38 -1.39 15.57
CA ILE A 34 6.18 -2.00 14.98
C ILE A 34 5.01 -1.74 15.93
N VAL A 35 4.14 -0.81 15.57
CA VAL A 35 3.10 -0.31 16.47
C VAL A 35 1.79 -1.06 16.26
N ALA A 36 1.27 -1.66 17.32
CA ALA A 36 0.00 -2.37 17.31
C ALA A 36 -0.65 -2.40 18.70
N ASP A 37 -1.92 -2.79 18.79
CA ASP A 37 -2.55 -3.06 20.09
C ASP A 37 -1.90 -4.25 20.81
N SER A 38 -2.17 -4.37 22.11
CA SER A 38 -1.57 -5.40 22.97
C SER A 38 -1.83 -6.83 22.46
N ASP A 39 -3.02 -7.11 21.92
CA ASP A 39 -3.34 -8.43 21.37
C ASP A 39 -2.47 -8.76 20.16
N ARG A 40 -2.31 -7.81 19.22
CA ARG A 40 -1.42 -7.96 18.07
C ARG A 40 0.04 -8.07 18.46
N VAL A 41 0.52 -7.24 19.40
CA VAL A 41 1.90 -7.30 19.91
C VAL A 41 2.20 -8.68 20.49
N ASN A 42 1.33 -9.18 21.38
CA ASN A 42 1.46 -10.51 21.96
C ASN A 42 1.51 -11.61 20.89
N ARG A 43 0.62 -11.54 19.89
CA ARG A 43 0.63 -12.48 18.77
C ARG A 43 1.94 -12.42 17.97
N TYR A 44 2.40 -11.22 17.60
CA TYR A 44 3.62 -11.07 16.80
C TYR A 44 4.86 -11.58 17.54
N GLN A 45 4.96 -11.32 18.84
CA GLN A 45 6.04 -11.83 19.69
C GLN A 45 6.04 -13.36 19.79
N GLN A 46 4.87 -13.98 19.95
CA GLN A 46 4.74 -15.44 20.02
C GLN A 46 4.99 -16.13 18.69
N GLN A 47 4.54 -15.53 17.59
CA GLN A 47 4.68 -16.10 16.26
C GLN A 47 6.10 -15.93 15.70
N GLY A 48 6.72 -14.77 15.93
CA GLY A 48 7.94 -14.39 15.23
C GLY A 48 7.72 -14.15 13.72
N LEU A 49 8.76 -13.65 13.06
CA LEU A 49 8.77 -13.40 11.61
C LEU A 49 10.00 -14.10 11.01
N LEU A 50 9.78 -14.91 9.97
CA LEU A 50 10.85 -15.35 9.09
C LEU A 50 10.78 -14.55 7.79
N VAL A 51 11.91 -14.00 7.36
CA VAL A 51 12.06 -13.26 6.11
C VAL A 51 12.91 -14.09 5.18
N ASN A 52 12.32 -14.58 4.09
CA ASN A 52 12.97 -15.49 3.15
C ASN A 52 13.63 -16.71 3.84
N GLY A 53 13.06 -17.16 4.96
CA GLY A 53 13.54 -18.30 5.76
C GLY A 53 14.46 -17.94 6.93
N GLU A 54 14.86 -16.68 7.08
CA GLU A 54 15.73 -16.24 8.17
C GLU A 54 14.93 -15.50 9.27
N PRO A 55 15.12 -15.81 10.56
CA PRO A 55 14.42 -15.12 11.64
C PRO A 55 14.78 -13.63 11.71
N LEU A 56 13.76 -12.78 11.88
CA LEU A 56 13.92 -11.36 12.14
C LEU A 56 13.27 -10.97 13.46
N THR A 57 14.06 -10.43 14.38
CA THR A 57 13.57 -9.88 15.65
C THR A 57 13.27 -8.40 15.47
N LEU A 58 12.11 -7.95 15.95
CA LEU A 58 11.62 -6.59 15.80
C LEU A 58 11.13 -6.04 17.14
N ASN A 59 11.20 -4.72 17.30
CA ASN A 59 10.67 -4.03 18.46
C ASN A 59 9.17 -3.78 18.27
N TYR A 60 8.33 -4.46 19.06
CA TYR A 60 6.89 -4.31 19.03
C TYR A 60 6.44 -3.38 20.16
N VAL A 61 5.70 -2.33 19.83
CA VAL A 61 5.34 -1.27 20.77
C VAL A 61 3.82 -1.07 20.80
N THR A 62 3.26 -0.97 21.99
CA THR A 62 1.86 -0.62 22.20
C THR A 62 1.65 0.90 22.30
N PRO A 63 0.43 1.43 22.04
CA PRO A 63 0.13 2.84 22.25
C PRO A 63 0.40 3.32 23.67
N ASN A 64 0.15 2.47 24.66
CA ASN A 64 0.34 2.80 26.08
C ASN A 64 1.83 2.93 26.43
N GLU A 65 2.69 2.08 25.87
CA GLU A 65 4.14 2.25 26.00
C GLU A 65 4.57 3.56 25.35
N SER A 66 4.11 3.87 24.12
CA SER A 66 4.48 5.14 23.50
C SER A 66 4.01 6.41 24.23
N THR A 67 2.88 6.34 24.95
CA THR A 67 2.28 7.50 25.62
C THR A 67 2.68 7.63 27.09
N HIS A 68 2.92 6.52 27.79
CA HIS A 68 3.22 6.51 29.22
C HIS A 68 4.67 6.16 29.57
N SER A 69 5.46 5.58 28.65
CA SER A 69 6.83 5.10 28.94
C SER A 69 7.97 6.05 28.53
N ASN A 70 7.69 7.34 28.31
CA ASN A 70 8.67 8.36 27.87
C ASN A 70 9.37 8.04 26.53
N LEU A 71 8.75 7.26 25.64
CA LEU A 71 9.30 7.11 24.29
C LEU A 71 9.22 8.43 23.54
N SER A 72 10.34 8.87 22.97
CA SER A 72 10.36 10.03 22.08
C SER A 72 9.42 9.78 20.89
N PRO A 73 8.70 10.82 20.41
CA PRO A 73 7.94 10.72 19.18
C PRO A 73 8.78 10.20 18.01
N ALA A 74 8.12 9.58 17.03
CA ALA A 74 8.79 9.14 15.81
C ALA A 74 9.13 10.35 14.93
N ASP A 75 10.22 10.27 14.17
CA ASP A 75 10.51 11.24 13.11
C ASP A 75 9.59 10.96 11.90
N LEU A 76 9.31 9.68 11.63
CA LEU A 76 8.46 9.23 10.54
C LEU A 76 7.52 8.09 10.98
N VAL A 77 6.24 8.20 10.64
CA VAL A 77 5.27 7.10 10.70
C VAL A 77 4.99 6.58 9.30
N MET A 78 5.22 5.29 9.07
CA MET A 78 4.86 4.57 7.84
C MET A 78 3.56 3.79 8.06
N VAL A 79 2.51 4.15 7.32
CA VAL A 79 1.21 3.48 7.39
C VAL A 79 1.12 2.41 6.30
N CYS A 80 0.93 1.16 6.69
CA CYS A 80 1.01 -0.03 5.84
C CYS A 80 -0.19 -0.99 6.04
N THR A 81 -1.33 -0.45 6.46
CA THR A 81 -2.58 -1.21 6.59
C THR A 81 -3.28 -1.36 5.24
N LYS A 82 -4.38 -2.12 5.21
CA LYS A 82 -5.37 -2.01 4.13
C LYS A 82 -6.24 -0.76 4.33
N PHE A 83 -6.79 -0.21 3.25
CA PHE A 83 -7.57 1.03 3.34
C PHE A 83 -8.76 0.93 4.32
N TYR A 84 -9.48 -0.20 4.31
CA TYR A 84 -10.63 -0.41 5.21
C TYR A 84 -10.27 -0.49 6.71
N GLN A 85 -8.98 -0.61 7.06
CA GLN A 85 -8.50 -0.62 8.45
C GLN A 85 -7.93 0.73 8.88
N LEU A 86 -7.82 1.70 7.97
CA LEU A 86 -7.12 2.97 8.22
C LEU A 86 -7.72 3.75 9.39
N SER A 87 -9.06 3.80 9.46
CA SER A 87 -9.78 4.47 10.55
C SER A 87 -9.51 3.85 11.92
N GLU A 88 -9.40 2.52 11.97
CA GLU A 88 -9.16 1.76 13.21
C GLU A 88 -7.75 1.97 13.77
N VAL A 89 -6.78 2.32 12.91
CA VAL A 89 -5.38 2.51 13.31
C VAL A 89 -4.99 3.97 13.56
N LEU A 90 -5.90 4.93 13.37
CA LEU A 90 -5.63 6.34 13.69
C LEU A 90 -5.14 6.54 15.14
N PRO A 91 -5.69 5.86 16.17
CA PRO A 91 -5.15 5.98 17.52
C PRO A 91 -3.70 5.48 17.67
N LEU A 92 -3.31 4.46 16.90
CA LEU A 92 -1.94 3.94 16.89
C LEU A 92 -0.97 4.94 16.26
N ILE A 93 -1.39 5.57 15.15
CA ILE A 93 -0.60 6.61 14.48
C ILE A 93 -0.42 7.79 15.45
N LYS A 94 -1.51 8.26 16.05
CA LYS A 94 -1.53 9.38 16.99
C LYS A 94 -0.55 9.18 18.15
N SER A 95 -0.39 7.95 18.64
CA SER A 95 0.47 7.65 19.77
C SER A 95 1.97 7.83 19.48
N GLN A 96 2.36 7.97 18.21
CA GLN A 96 3.74 8.18 17.78
C GLN A 96 4.04 9.63 17.35
N LEU A 97 3.02 10.49 17.27
CA LEU A 97 3.18 11.84 16.73
C LEU A 97 3.73 12.82 17.77
N GLY A 98 4.71 13.61 17.34
CA GLY A 98 5.15 14.84 17.97
C GLY A 98 5.06 15.99 16.97
N ASP A 99 5.50 17.19 17.37
CA ASP A 99 5.27 18.40 16.57
C ASP A 99 5.83 18.31 15.13
N ASN A 100 6.95 17.60 14.95
CA ASN A 100 7.66 17.49 13.66
C ASN A 100 7.52 16.12 12.98
N THR A 101 6.69 15.21 13.51
CA THR A 101 6.53 13.87 12.93
C THR A 101 5.84 13.95 11.57
N LEU A 102 6.47 13.34 10.57
CA LEU A 102 5.90 13.16 9.23
C LEU A 102 5.23 11.79 9.09
N ILE A 103 4.32 11.68 8.12
CA ILE A 103 3.54 10.48 7.84
C ILE A 103 3.65 10.16 6.36
N VAL A 104 4.00 8.91 6.05
CA VAL A 104 3.96 8.35 4.70
C VAL A 104 2.98 7.19 4.68
N SER A 105 2.05 7.20 3.74
CA SER A 105 1.07 6.12 3.55
C SER A 105 1.45 5.25 2.36
N ALA A 106 1.81 4.00 2.61
CA ALA A 106 2.12 3.03 1.56
C ALA A 106 0.87 2.29 1.03
N LEU A 107 -0.32 2.77 1.40
CA LEU A 107 -1.58 2.23 0.92
C LEU A 107 -1.70 2.43 -0.59
N ASN A 108 -2.46 1.56 -1.25
CA ASN A 108 -2.81 1.79 -2.65
C ASN A 108 -3.87 2.90 -2.77
N GLY A 109 -4.10 3.35 -4.00
CA GLY A 109 -5.13 4.35 -4.30
C GLY A 109 -4.67 5.79 -4.06
N ILE A 110 -5.64 6.68 -3.88
CA ILE A 110 -5.43 8.13 -3.74
C ILE A 110 -6.18 8.75 -2.54
N ALA A 111 -6.84 7.90 -1.74
CA ALA A 111 -7.76 8.34 -0.70
C ALA A 111 -7.14 8.40 0.70
N SER A 112 -6.09 7.61 0.96
CA SER A 112 -5.55 7.41 2.31
C SER A 112 -4.99 8.69 2.93
N GLU A 113 -4.32 9.49 2.11
CA GLU A 113 -3.64 10.71 2.49
C GLU A 113 -4.64 11.78 2.92
N LYS A 114 -5.80 11.87 2.26
CA LYS A 114 -6.88 12.78 2.66
C LYS A 114 -7.47 12.39 4.02
N VAL A 115 -7.63 11.10 4.29
CA VAL A 115 -8.10 10.62 5.61
C VAL A 115 -7.09 10.96 6.70
N LEU A 116 -5.79 10.74 6.43
CA LEU A 116 -4.71 11.05 7.36
C LEU A 116 -4.56 12.56 7.61
N ALA A 117 -4.62 13.36 6.54
CA ALA A 117 -4.61 14.82 6.62
C ALA A 117 -5.76 15.37 7.47
N ASN A 118 -6.99 14.88 7.25
CA ASN A 118 -8.14 15.29 8.05
C ASN A 118 -7.97 14.95 9.54
N ALA A 119 -7.24 13.87 9.86
CA ALA A 119 -7.03 13.43 11.23
C ALA A 119 -5.85 14.14 11.92
N PHE A 120 -4.78 14.46 11.18
CA PHE A 120 -3.49 14.86 11.75
C PHE A 120 -2.89 16.15 11.19
N GLY A 121 -3.49 16.73 10.15
CA GLY A 121 -3.00 17.92 9.45
C GLY A 121 -2.26 17.59 8.16
N ASP A 122 -2.53 18.36 7.10
CA ASP A 122 -1.87 18.26 5.78
C ASP A 122 -0.34 18.47 5.90
N GLU A 123 0.09 19.28 6.86
CA GLU A 123 1.49 19.62 7.11
C GLU A 123 2.35 18.45 7.59
N ARG A 124 1.76 17.27 7.81
CA ARG A 124 2.48 16.04 8.19
C ARG A 124 2.59 15.04 7.06
N ILE A 125 1.79 15.20 6.01
CA ILE A 125 1.62 14.15 5.01
C ILE A 125 2.67 14.31 3.91
N VAL A 126 3.31 13.18 3.58
CA VAL A 126 4.14 13.02 2.38
C VAL A 126 3.54 11.89 1.56
N TYR A 127 3.11 12.23 0.34
CA TYR A 127 2.50 11.29 -0.58
C TYR A 127 3.53 10.29 -1.08
N CYS A 128 3.10 9.03 -1.25
CA CYS A 128 3.98 8.04 -1.84
C CYS A 128 3.24 6.96 -2.64
N VAL A 129 4.03 6.21 -3.40
CA VAL A 129 3.59 5.05 -4.16
C VAL A 129 4.57 3.91 -3.90
N ALA A 130 4.07 2.81 -3.34
CA ALA A 130 4.81 1.54 -3.30
C ALA A 130 4.79 0.84 -4.66
N GLN A 131 5.94 0.52 -5.26
CA GLN A 131 5.98 -0.12 -6.57
C GLN A 131 7.10 -1.15 -6.70
N GLN A 132 6.97 -2.05 -7.67
CA GLN A 132 7.97 -3.06 -8.05
C GLN A 132 8.30 -4.06 -6.93
N MET A 133 7.35 -4.39 -6.06
CA MET A 133 7.56 -5.33 -4.96
C MET A 133 6.62 -6.52 -5.03
N ASP A 134 7.10 -7.69 -4.64
CA ASP A 134 6.37 -8.97 -4.72
C ASP A 134 6.16 -9.66 -3.35
N ALA A 135 6.10 -8.86 -2.28
CA ALA A 135 5.99 -9.36 -0.92
C ALA A 135 4.66 -10.07 -0.61
N MET A 136 4.78 -11.30 -0.13
CA MET A 136 3.68 -12.11 0.41
C MET A 136 3.98 -12.52 1.84
N LYS A 137 3.11 -12.15 2.78
CA LYS A 137 3.14 -12.62 4.16
C LYS A 137 2.08 -13.69 4.37
N ASN A 138 2.52 -14.87 4.78
CA ASN A 138 1.65 -16.00 5.12
C ASN A 138 1.57 -16.19 6.63
N GLU A 139 0.46 -16.80 7.06
CA GLU A 139 0.29 -17.24 8.45
C GLU A 139 1.41 -18.21 8.88
N PRO A 140 1.67 -18.30 10.19
CA PRO A 140 2.71 -19.17 10.71
C PRO A 140 2.58 -20.61 10.22
N HIS A 141 3.70 -21.15 9.78
CA HIS A 141 3.84 -22.57 9.49
C HIS A 141 5.25 -23.02 9.82
N GLU A 142 5.38 -24.29 10.19
CA GLU A 142 6.68 -24.90 10.39
C GLU A 142 7.35 -25.14 9.04
N LYS A 143 8.54 -24.58 8.85
CA LYS A 143 9.38 -24.82 7.67
C LYS A 143 10.84 -24.92 8.11
N ASN A 144 11.51 -26.00 7.71
CA ASN A 144 12.90 -26.28 8.08
C ASN A 144 13.18 -26.25 9.60
N GLY A 145 12.21 -26.65 10.42
CA GLY A 145 12.32 -26.65 11.90
C GLY A 145 12.21 -25.26 12.54
N GLN A 146 11.83 -24.23 11.78
CA GLN A 146 11.53 -22.89 12.29
C GLN A 146 10.02 -22.62 12.15
N ASN A 147 9.41 -22.07 13.20
CA ASN A 147 8.00 -21.67 13.21
C ASN A 147 7.90 -20.15 13.20
N GLY A 148 6.98 -19.62 12.40
CA GLY A 148 6.63 -18.19 12.42
C GLY A 148 5.98 -17.72 11.13
N SER A 149 5.43 -16.50 11.15
CA SER A 149 4.87 -15.89 9.94
C SER A 149 5.96 -15.81 8.87
N GLN A 150 5.65 -16.21 7.64
CA GLN A 150 6.63 -16.16 6.55
C GLN A 150 6.39 -14.93 5.68
N LEU A 151 7.37 -14.04 5.63
CA LEU A 151 7.48 -13.04 4.58
C LEU A 151 8.39 -13.60 3.47
N ILE A 152 7.86 -13.64 2.24
CA ILE A 152 8.61 -14.06 1.06
C ILE A 152 8.56 -12.92 0.03
N TYR A 153 9.72 -12.53 -0.50
CA TYR A 153 9.85 -11.60 -1.63
C TYR A 153 11.14 -11.86 -2.39
N ARG A 154 11.15 -11.53 -3.68
CA ARG A 154 12.36 -11.53 -4.55
C ARG A 154 12.77 -10.11 -4.91
N ASP A 155 11.78 -9.25 -5.14
CA ASP A 155 11.97 -7.84 -5.41
C ASP A 155 11.40 -7.02 -4.26
N HIS A 156 12.25 -6.26 -3.59
CA HIS A 156 11.84 -5.36 -2.52
C HIS A 156 11.18 -4.09 -3.04
N GLY A 157 11.34 -3.79 -4.34
CA GLY A 157 10.84 -2.58 -4.96
C GLY A 157 11.33 -1.32 -4.28
N GLN A 158 10.50 -0.28 -4.31
CA GLN A 158 10.80 1.01 -3.69
C GLN A 158 9.52 1.78 -3.35
N LEU A 159 9.65 2.77 -2.47
CA LEU A 159 8.68 3.86 -2.35
C LEU A 159 9.06 5.01 -3.28
N VAL A 160 8.13 5.52 -4.06
CA VAL A 160 8.27 6.80 -4.75
C VAL A 160 7.55 7.84 -3.93
N ILE A 161 8.26 8.82 -3.36
CA ILE A 161 7.69 9.93 -2.59
C ILE A 161 7.60 11.18 -3.46
N GLY A 162 6.72 12.13 -3.14
CA GLY A 162 6.67 13.37 -3.91
C GLY A 162 5.66 14.38 -3.37
N ALA A 163 5.76 15.60 -3.90
CA ALA A 163 4.85 16.69 -3.60
C ALA A 163 3.70 16.72 -4.61
N MET A 164 2.48 16.95 -4.13
CA MET A 164 1.28 17.14 -4.96
C MET A 164 1.24 18.52 -5.60
N THR A 165 1.91 19.50 -5.01
CA THR A 165 1.92 20.89 -5.48
C THR A 165 3.34 21.44 -5.65
N THR A 166 3.42 22.67 -6.15
CA THR A 166 4.67 23.44 -6.20
C THR A 166 4.97 24.16 -4.89
N ASP A 167 4.16 23.95 -3.84
CA ASP A 167 4.36 24.56 -2.52
C ASP A 167 5.72 24.21 -1.92
N SER A 168 6.40 25.23 -1.39
CA SER A 168 7.76 25.08 -0.88
C SER A 168 7.80 24.32 0.44
N ALA A 169 6.78 24.45 1.29
CA ALA A 169 6.71 23.72 2.54
C ALA A 169 6.45 22.23 2.30
N GLU A 170 5.59 21.89 1.33
CA GLU A 170 5.38 20.50 0.90
C GLU A 170 6.66 19.86 0.36
N ARG A 171 7.37 20.55 -0.54
CA ARG A 171 8.66 20.07 -1.06
C ARG A 171 9.72 19.91 0.01
N ALA A 172 9.73 20.79 1.02
CA ALA A 172 10.64 20.65 2.16
C ALA A 172 10.37 19.37 2.98
N ARG A 173 9.09 18.98 3.15
CA ARG A 173 8.74 17.71 3.82
C ARG A 173 9.19 16.50 3.01
N VAL A 174 9.01 16.53 1.69
CA VAL A 174 9.52 15.47 0.80
C VAL A 174 11.03 15.33 0.93
N GLN A 175 11.77 16.44 0.95
CA GLN A 175 13.23 16.45 1.14
C GLN A 175 13.65 15.92 2.52
N GLN A 176 12.87 16.18 3.58
CA GLN A 176 13.13 15.62 4.91
C GLN A 176 12.97 14.10 4.91
N VAL A 177 11.93 13.57 4.26
CA VAL A 177 11.72 12.11 4.12
C VAL A 177 12.79 11.47 3.23
N ASP A 178 13.13 12.10 2.10
CA ASP A 178 14.22 11.67 1.21
C ASP A 178 15.54 11.52 1.98
N ALA A 179 15.92 12.56 2.72
CA ALA A 179 17.16 12.52 3.49
C ALA A 179 17.13 11.48 4.64
N LEU A 180 15.97 11.31 5.30
CA LEU A 180 15.79 10.27 6.32
C LEU A 180 15.91 8.87 5.71
N PHE A 181 15.25 8.59 4.59
CA PHE A 181 15.34 7.30 3.91
C PHE A 181 16.75 7.01 3.39
N ASN A 182 17.48 8.02 2.88
CA ASN A 182 18.89 7.88 2.54
C ASN A 182 19.75 7.52 3.77
N GLN A 183 19.49 8.13 4.93
CA GLN A 183 20.24 7.86 6.17
C GLN A 183 20.11 6.40 6.63
N VAL A 184 18.95 5.76 6.41
CA VAL A 184 18.66 4.38 6.81
C VAL A 184 18.71 3.39 5.65
N ASN A 185 19.28 3.78 4.50
CA ASN A 185 19.37 2.98 3.27
C ASN A 185 18.04 2.36 2.82
N PHE A 186 16.93 3.08 3.00
CA PHE A 186 15.62 2.60 2.58
C PHE A 186 15.42 2.81 1.06
N PRO A 187 15.02 1.78 0.28
CA PRO A 187 14.84 1.91 -1.16
C PRO A 187 13.70 2.89 -1.51
N HIS A 188 14.07 4.03 -2.09
CA HIS A 188 13.10 5.04 -2.51
C HIS A 188 13.62 5.90 -3.67
N SER A 189 12.71 6.69 -4.24
CA SER A 189 13.01 7.77 -5.17
C SER A 189 12.03 8.92 -4.99
N VAL A 190 12.38 10.11 -5.51
CA VAL A 190 11.53 11.30 -5.46
C VAL A 190 10.90 11.52 -6.84
N SER A 191 9.58 11.65 -6.89
CA SER A 191 8.84 11.99 -8.11
C SER A 191 8.85 13.50 -8.35
N ASP A 192 9.14 13.89 -9.59
CA ASP A 192 8.98 15.28 -10.05
C ASP A 192 7.50 15.65 -10.30
N ASP A 193 6.62 14.65 -10.44
CA ASP A 193 5.19 14.79 -10.70
C ASP A 193 4.42 13.70 -9.93
N MET A 194 4.20 13.95 -8.64
CA MET A 194 3.50 13.01 -7.76
C MET A 194 2.04 12.77 -8.18
N PRO A 195 1.25 13.78 -8.60
CA PRO A 195 -0.10 13.56 -9.09
C PRO A 195 -0.13 12.56 -10.26
N ARG A 196 0.72 12.73 -11.28
CA ARG A 196 0.81 11.80 -12.41
C ARG A 196 1.26 10.41 -11.99
N GLN A 197 2.18 10.31 -11.04
CA GLN A 197 2.66 9.02 -10.51
C GLN A 197 1.54 8.25 -9.77
N LEU A 198 0.78 8.91 -8.89
CA LEU A 198 -0.35 8.33 -8.16
C LEU A 198 -1.44 7.85 -9.12
N TRP A 199 -1.89 8.74 -10.01
CA TRP A 199 -2.95 8.42 -10.96
C TRP A 199 -2.53 7.36 -11.98
N GLY A 200 -1.26 7.37 -12.42
CA GLY A 200 -0.71 6.34 -13.30
C GLY A 200 -0.73 4.95 -12.64
N LYS A 201 -0.33 4.85 -11.37
CA LYS A 201 -0.43 3.59 -10.63
C LYS A 201 -1.88 3.19 -10.36
N LEU A 202 -2.75 4.15 -10.00
CA LEU A 202 -4.18 3.89 -9.82
C LEU A 202 -4.80 3.36 -11.11
N MET A 203 -4.46 3.94 -12.26
CA MET A 203 -4.89 3.47 -13.59
C MET A 203 -4.49 2.01 -13.81
N LEU A 204 -3.21 1.67 -13.66
CA LEU A 204 -2.76 0.27 -13.80
C LEU A 204 -3.51 -0.64 -12.82
N ASN A 205 -3.54 -0.30 -11.53
CA ASN A 205 -4.13 -1.15 -10.50
C ASN A 205 -5.63 -1.37 -10.71
N THR A 206 -6.37 -0.32 -11.06
CA THR A 206 -7.81 -0.37 -11.36
C THR A 206 -8.07 -1.29 -12.54
N GLY A 207 -7.24 -1.23 -13.58
CA GLY A 207 -7.31 -2.20 -14.66
C GLY A 207 -7.00 -3.63 -14.19
N VAL A 208 -5.76 -3.89 -13.75
CA VAL A 208 -5.27 -5.26 -13.57
C VAL A 208 -5.88 -5.98 -12.38
N ASN A 209 -5.98 -5.33 -11.21
CA ASN A 209 -6.43 -6.01 -9.99
C ASN A 209 -7.85 -6.53 -10.16
N GLN A 210 -8.71 -5.69 -10.74
CA GLN A 210 -10.13 -5.96 -10.89
C GLN A 210 -10.37 -7.00 -11.98
N THR A 211 -9.77 -6.82 -13.15
CA THR A 211 -10.01 -7.74 -14.26
C THR A 211 -9.46 -9.14 -13.97
N VAL A 212 -8.23 -9.25 -13.46
CA VAL A 212 -7.66 -10.57 -13.10
C VAL A 212 -8.43 -11.23 -11.96
N ALA A 213 -8.95 -10.44 -11.00
CA ALA A 213 -9.81 -10.95 -9.94
C ALA A 213 -11.13 -11.52 -10.48
N LEU A 214 -11.82 -10.78 -11.36
CA LEU A 214 -13.08 -11.19 -11.97
C LEU A 214 -12.93 -12.49 -12.79
N TYR A 215 -11.89 -12.56 -13.62
CA TYR A 215 -11.57 -13.76 -14.42
C TYR A 215 -10.88 -14.87 -13.60
N GLN A 216 -10.61 -14.63 -12.31
CA GLN A 216 -9.97 -15.56 -11.37
C GLN A 216 -8.62 -16.13 -11.86
N GLY A 217 -7.90 -15.39 -12.71
CA GLY A 217 -6.67 -15.84 -13.35
C GLY A 217 -5.39 -15.33 -12.69
N THR A 218 -4.36 -15.12 -13.52
CA THR A 218 -3.03 -14.56 -13.17
C THR A 218 -2.74 -13.35 -14.06
N PHE A 219 -1.55 -12.76 -14.00
CA PHE A 219 -1.18 -11.67 -14.91
C PHE A 219 -1.27 -12.08 -16.39
N ASP A 220 -1.02 -13.36 -16.73
CA ASP A 220 -1.21 -13.91 -18.08
C ASP A 220 -2.58 -13.58 -18.69
N THR A 221 -3.63 -13.57 -17.85
CA THR A 221 -5.02 -13.29 -18.27
C THR A 221 -5.17 -11.95 -18.99
N VAL A 222 -4.41 -10.93 -18.59
CA VAL A 222 -4.47 -9.61 -19.23
C VAL A 222 -3.27 -9.35 -20.13
N GLN A 223 -2.29 -10.25 -20.21
CA GLN A 223 -1.14 -10.15 -21.12
C GLN A 223 -1.48 -10.66 -22.52
N GLN A 224 -2.39 -11.65 -22.63
CA GLN A 224 -2.85 -12.20 -23.90
C GLN A 224 -3.95 -11.35 -24.55
N ALA A 225 -4.05 -11.39 -25.88
CA ALA A 225 -5.17 -10.76 -26.58
C ALA A 225 -6.50 -11.46 -26.23
N GLY A 226 -7.56 -10.68 -26.04
CA GLY A 226 -8.90 -11.19 -25.73
C GLY A 226 -9.69 -10.26 -24.83
N GLU A 227 -10.91 -10.70 -24.47
CA GLU A 227 -11.89 -9.92 -23.71
C GLU A 227 -11.32 -9.36 -22.41
N ALA A 228 -10.59 -10.17 -21.64
CA ALA A 228 -9.98 -9.72 -20.39
C ALA A 228 -8.96 -8.59 -20.60
N ARG A 229 -8.11 -8.66 -21.64
CA ARG A 229 -7.16 -7.59 -21.93
C ARG A 229 -7.85 -6.31 -22.43
N ASP A 230 -8.95 -6.45 -23.15
CA ASP A 230 -9.75 -5.31 -23.61
C ASP A 230 -10.50 -4.64 -22.44
N MET A 231 -11.08 -5.42 -21.54
CA MET A 231 -11.71 -4.93 -20.30
C MET A 231 -10.68 -4.23 -19.40
N PHE A 232 -9.51 -4.83 -19.21
CA PHE A 232 -8.37 -4.22 -18.51
C PHE A 232 -8.01 -2.84 -19.07
N LYS A 233 -7.82 -2.75 -20.40
CA LYS A 233 -7.50 -1.49 -21.07
C LYS A 233 -8.63 -0.47 -20.96
N ALA A 234 -9.88 -0.89 -21.10
CA ALA A 234 -11.03 0.00 -21.03
C ALA A 234 -11.21 0.58 -19.61
N ALA A 235 -11.04 -0.22 -18.56
CA ALA A 235 -11.03 0.27 -17.18
C ALA A 235 -9.92 1.30 -16.93
N MET A 236 -8.73 1.09 -17.51
CA MET A 236 -7.66 2.10 -17.47
C MET A 236 -8.06 3.42 -18.17
N ARG A 237 -8.79 3.35 -19.29
CA ARG A 237 -9.26 4.55 -20.02
C ARG A 237 -10.26 5.37 -19.21
N GLU A 238 -11.16 4.71 -18.50
CA GLU A 238 -12.08 5.40 -17.58
C GLU A 238 -11.30 6.16 -16.49
N VAL A 239 -10.26 5.53 -15.92
CA VAL A 239 -9.40 6.22 -14.95
C VAL A 239 -8.72 7.44 -15.56
N MET A 240 -8.24 7.36 -16.81
CA MET A 240 -7.64 8.53 -17.49
C MET A 240 -8.63 9.68 -17.64
N ALA A 241 -9.88 9.39 -18.03
CA ALA A 241 -10.91 10.41 -18.18
C ALA A 241 -11.23 11.10 -16.85
N VAL A 242 -11.37 10.31 -15.78
CA VAL A 242 -11.59 10.83 -14.41
C VAL A 242 -10.37 11.62 -13.91
N ALA A 243 -9.15 11.14 -14.17
CA ALA A 243 -7.92 11.84 -13.80
C ALA A 243 -7.84 13.23 -14.43
N HIS A 244 -8.20 13.36 -15.72
CA HIS A 244 -8.23 14.64 -16.42
C HIS A 244 -9.21 15.61 -15.78
N ALA A 245 -10.38 15.15 -15.35
CA ALA A 245 -11.37 15.97 -14.65
C ALA A 245 -10.92 16.38 -13.23
N GLU A 246 -10.10 15.56 -12.58
CA GLU A 246 -9.41 15.90 -11.33
C GLU A 246 -8.14 16.75 -11.54
N GLY A 247 -7.90 17.23 -12.77
CA GLY A 247 -6.80 18.15 -13.09
C GLY A 247 -5.44 17.48 -13.32
N VAL A 248 -5.40 16.15 -13.42
CA VAL A 248 -4.16 15.37 -13.63
C VAL A 248 -4.12 14.85 -15.06
N THR A 249 -3.08 15.24 -15.81
CA THR A 249 -2.93 14.81 -17.21
C THR A 249 -2.21 13.46 -17.29
N LEU A 250 -2.96 12.40 -17.62
CA LEU A 250 -2.41 11.11 -18.06
C LEU A 250 -2.44 11.04 -19.60
N THR A 251 -1.31 10.78 -20.22
CA THR A 251 -1.16 10.75 -21.69
C THR A 251 -1.27 9.34 -22.25
N GLU A 252 -1.40 9.22 -23.58
CA GLU A 252 -1.28 7.94 -24.29
C GLU A 252 0.11 7.30 -24.11
N GLU A 253 1.14 8.10 -23.87
CA GLU A 253 2.48 7.59 -23.57
C GLU A 253 2.49 6.92 -22.19
N ASP A 254 1.84 7.51 -21.19
CA ASP A 254 1.68 6.89 -19.86
C ASP A 254 0.91 5.58 -19.96
N PHE A 255 -0.18 5.58 -20.72
CA PHE A 255 -0.98 4.38 -20.96
C PHE A 255 -0.12 3.26 -21.56
N LYS A 256 0.66 3.55 -22.61
CA LYS A 256 1.56 2.57 -23.25
C LYS A 256 2.68 2.11 -22.31
N LYS A 257 3.26 3.02 -21.52
CA LYS A 257 4.30 2.70 -20.53
C LYS A 257 3.77 1.72 -19.48
N TRP A 258 2.59 1.98 -18.92
CA TRP A 258 1.97 1.10 -17.94
C TRP A 258 1.54 -0.25 -18.53
N LEU A 259 1.07 -0.27 -19.78
CA LEU A 259 0.83 -1.53 -20.50
C LEU A 259 2.13 -2.34 -20.67
N ALA A 260 3.23 -1.71 -21.07
CA ALA A 260 4.51 -2.40 -21.22
C ALA A 260 5.03 -2.97 -19.89
N ILE A 261 4.87 -2.23 -18.79
CA ILE A 261 5.18 -2.75 -17.44
C ILE A 261 4.34 -3.98 -17.13
N MET A 262 3.03 -3.93 -17.42
CA MET A 262 2.12 -5.06 -17.20
C MET A 262 2.54 -6.29 -18.03
N ASP A 263 2.91 -6.09 -19.28
CA ASP A 263 3.32 -7.15 -20.19
C ASP A 263 4.65 -7.82 -19.79
N ALA A 264 5.47 -7.16 -18.98
CA ALA A 264 6.76 -7.66 -18.50
C ALA A 264 6.70 -8.41 -17.16
N LEU A 265 5.57 -8.38 -16.44
CA LEU A 265 5.45 -9.10 -15.16
C LEU A 265 5.43 -10.62 -15.39
N ASP A 266 5.87 -11.39 -14.37
CA ASP A 266 5.78 -12.86 -14.38
C ASP A 266 4.34 -13.30 -14.66
N PRO A 267 4.04 -13.99 -15.79
CA PRO A 267 2.69 -14.40 -16.14
C PRO A 267 2.00 -15.26 -15.08
N LYS A 268 2.76 -15.94 -14.23
CA LYS A 268 2.26 -16.76 -13.11
C LYS A 268 1.95 -15.95 -11.85
N GLY A 269 2.40 -14.70 -11.79
CA GLY A 269 2.11 -13.78 -10.69
C GLY A 269 0.62 -13.41 -10.62
N MET A 270 0.18 -12.95 -9.45
CA MET A 270 -1.20 -12.52 -9.23
C MET A 270 -1.23 -11.14 -8.58
N PRO A 271 -2.16 -10.25 -8.98
CA PRO A 271 -2.36 -8.99 -8.29
C PRO A 271 -2.95 -9.19 -6.88
N SER A 272 -2.73 -8.20 -6.02
CA SER A 272 -3.10 -8.29 -4.59
C SER A 272 -4.59 -8.59 -4.36
N MET A 273 -5.49 -7.99 -5.13
CA MET A 273 -6.93 -8.26 -5.04
C MET A 273 -7.26 -9.73 -5.35
N ARG A 274 -6.62 -10.32 -6.37
CA ARG A 274 -6.81 -11.73 -6.72
C ARG A 274 -6.32 -12.65 -5.59
N GLN A 275 -5.21 -12.30 -4.94
CA GLN A 275 -4.68 -13.04 -3.80
C GLN A 275 -5.63 -12.98 -2.59
N ASP A 276 -6.18 -11.80 -2.30
CA ASP A 276 -7.16 -11.60 -1.23
C ASP A 276 -8.42 -12.45 -1.47
N LEU A 277 -9.00 -12.40 -2.67
CA LEU A 277 -10.15 -13.25 -3.02
C LEU A 277 -9.83 -14.74 -2.97
N LYS A 278 -8.64 -15.16 -3.45
CA LYS A 278 -8.21 -16.57 -3.40
C LYS A 278 -8.13 -17.09 -1.96
N ALA A 279 -7.73 -16.23 -1.04
CA ALA A 279 -7.61 -16.55 0.37
C ALA A 279 -8.90 -16.30 1.17
N GLY A 280 -10.02 -15.98 0.51
CA GLY A 280 -11.29 -15.70 1.17
C GLY A 280 -11.30 -14.42 2.01
N ARG A 281 -10.37 -13.49 1.77
CA ARG A 281 -10.27 -12.21 2.49
C ARG A 281 -11.03 -11.10 1.76
N ARG A 282 -11.44 -10.08 2.52
CA ARG A 282 -11.93 -8.82 1.96
C ARG A 282 -10.83 -8.17 1.11
N CYS A 283 -11.15 -7.80 -0.12
CA CYS A 283 -10.26 -7.07 -1.01
C CYS A 283 -10.54 -5.56 -1.02
N GLU A 284 -9.70 -4.79 -1.71
CA GLU A 284 -9.78 -3.33 -1.78
C GLU A 284 -10.64 -2.86 -2.97
N LEU A 285 -11.81 -3.48 -3.20
CA LEU A 285 -12.68 -3.14 -4.32
C LEU A 285 -13.13 -1.67 -4.30
N ASP A 286 -13.55 -1.19 -3.13
CA ASP A 286 -14.02 0.18 -2.94
C ASP A 286 -12.91 1.22 -3.21
N LEU A 287 -11.65 0.85 -3.01
CA LEU A 287 -10.50 1.72 -3.24
C LEU A 287 -10.20 1.92 -4.75
N PHE A 288 -10.55 0.94 -5.58
CA PHE A 288 -10.34 0.99 -7.02
C PHE A 288 -11.63 1.40 -7.74
N ALA A 289 -12.49 0.45 -8.15
CA ALA A 289 -13.73 0.81 -8.84
C ALA A 289 -14.62 1.74 -8.02
N GLY A 290 -14.72 1.57 -6.69
CA GLY A 290 -15.52 2.47 -5.86
C GLY A 290 -15.10 3.93 -6.01
N THR A 291 -13.81 4.22 -5.85
CA THR A 291 -13.22 5.55 -6.07
C THR A 291 -13.49 6.09 -7.47
N ILE A 292 -13.29 5.27 -8.51
CA ILE A 292 -13.43 5.73 -9.91
C ILE A 292 -14.90 6.01 -10.25
N ARG A 293 -15.83 5.18 -9.76
CA ARG A 293 -17.27 5.38 -9.93
C ARG A 293 -17.75 6.65 -9.23
N GLU A 294 -17.36 6.86 -7.96
CA GLU A 294 -17.71 8.05 -7.20
C GLU A 294 -17.21 9.35 -7.88
N LEU A 295 -15.96 9.34 -8.35
CA LEU A 295 -15.39 10.50 -9.05
C LEU A 295 -15.97 10.67 -10.45
N GLY A 296 -16.32 9.58 -11.14
CA GLY A 296 -17.05 9.61 -12.41
C GLY A 296 -18.40 10.31 -12.26
N ASP A 297 -19.21 9.88 -11.29
CA ASP A 297 -20.50 10.48 -10.96
C ASP A 297 -20.38 11.97 -10.63
N LYS A 298 -19.38 12.34 -9.81
CA LYS A 298 -19.09 13.74 -9.43
C LYS A 298 -18.87 14.63 -10.66
N HIS A 299 -18.24 14.11 -11.71
CA HIS A 299 -17.88 14.86 -12.91
C HIS A 299 -18.81 14.60 -14.11
N GLY A 300 -19.83 13.76 -13.96
CA GLY A 300 -20.70 13.33 -15.06
C GLY A 300 -19.95 12.53 -16.14
N ILE A 301 -18.99 11.70 -15.73
CA ILE A 301 -18.22 10.82 -16.60
C ILE A 301 -18.68 9.39 -16.37
N ASP A 302 -19.18 8.74 -17.42
CA ASP A 302 -19.61 7.34 -17.34
C ASP A 302 -18.40 6.42 -17.08
N THR A 303 -18.56 5.48 -16.15
CA THR A 303 -17.54 4.45 -15.82
C THR A 303 -18.09 3.01 -15.90
N PRO A 304 -18.71 2.61 -17.03
CA PRO A 304 -19.45 1.35 -17.15
C PRO A 304 -18.60 0.08 -16.97
N VAL A 305 -17.32 0.13 -17.33
CA VAL A 305 -16.41 -1.00 -17.13
C VAL A 305 -16.09 -1.16 -15.65
N ASN A 306 -15.86 -0.06 -14.92
CA ASN A 306 -15.71 -0.11 -13.47
C ASN A 306 -17.00 -0.52 -12.76
N ASP A 307 -18.18 -0.15 -13.25
CA ASP A 307 -19.46 -0.67 -12.73
C ASP A 307 -19.55 -2.19 -12.87
N THR A 308 -19.27 -2.71 -14.08
CA THR A 308 -19.27 -4.15 -14.36
C THR A 308 -18.29 -4.91 -13.47
N LEU A 309 -17.08 -4.37 -13.31
CA LEU A 309 -16.04 -4.96 -12.45
C LEU A 309 -16.47 -4.94 -10.98
N TYR A 310 -17.06 -3.84 -10.51
CA TYR A 310 -17.54 -3.71 -9.13
C TYR A 310 -18.61 -4.76 -8.83
N ASP A 311 -19.62 -4.88 -9.68
CA ASP A 311 -20.73 -5.80 -9.47
C ASP A 311 -20.28 -7.25 -9.55
N GLY A 312 -19.45 -7.59 -10.55
CA GLY A 312 -18.91 -8.95 -10.71
C GLY A 312 -18.05 -9.40 -9.53
N ILE A 313 -17.17 -8.54 -9.03
CA ILE A 313 -16.32 -8.87 -7.88
C ILE A 313 -17.13 -8.92 -6.59
N SER A 314 -18.12 -8.04 -6.43
CA SER A 314 -19.06 -8.08 -5.30
C SER A 314 -19.82 -9.41 -5.25
N ALA A 315 -20.29 -9.90 -6.40
CA ALA A 315 -20.93 -11.21 -6.50
C ALA A 315 -19.98 -12.36 -6.13
N LEU A 316 -18.71 -12.32 -6.57
CA LEU A 316 -17.69 -13.31 -6.17
C LEU A 316 -17.46 -13.31 -4.65
N MET A 317 -17.39 -12.13 -4.02
CA MET A 317 -17.24 -12.02 -2.57
C MET A 317 -18.44 -12.61 -1.82
N ALA A 318 -19.67 -12.34 -2.27
CA ALA A 318 -20.89 -12.88 -1.66
C ALA A 318 -20.97 -14.42 -1.78
N ASN A 319 -20.59 -14.98 -2.94
CA ASN A 319 -20.55 -16.42 -3.14
C ASN A 319 -19.49 -17.10 -2.26
N ASN A 320 -18.33 -16.48 -2.09
CA ASN A 320 -17.30 -16.96 -1.19
C ASN A 320 -17.73 -16.92 0.29
N GLN A 321 -18.62 -16.00 0.69
CA GLN A 321 -19.21 -15.98 2.04
C GLN A 321 -20.35 -17.00 2.24
N SER A 322 -20.97 -17.45 1.16
CA SER A 322 -22.07 -18.44 1.21
C SER A 322 -21.57 -19.88 1.35
N GLY A 323 -20.30 -20.15 1.07
CA GLY A 323 -19.65 -21.45 1.25
C GLY A 323 -19.23 -21.79 2.70
N TRP A 324 -19.56 -20.93 3.68
CA TRP A 324 -19.23 -21.13 5.11
C TRP A 324 -20.36 -21.76 5.93
N GLN A 325 -21.45 -22.16 5.27
CA GLN A 325 -22.44 -23.09 5.83
C GLN A 325 -22.37 -24.40 5.05
N LEU A 326 -21.49 -25.31 5.48
CA LEU A 326 -21.68 -26.77 5.51
C LEU A 326 -20.60 -27.39 6.40
#